data_AF-A0AAQ3NGK6-F1
#
_entry.id   AF-A0AAQ3NGK6-F1
#
_cell.length_a   1.000
_cell.length_b   1.000
_cell.length_c   1.000
_cell.angle_alpha   90.00
_cell.angle_beta   90.00
_cell.angle_gamma   90.00
#
_symmetry.space_group_name_H-M   'P 1'
#
loop_
_entity.id
_entity.type
_entity.pdbx_description
1 polymer ?
#
loop_
_entity_poly.entity_id
_entity_poly.type
_entity_poly.pdbx_seq_one_letter_code
_entity_poly.pdbx_strand_id
1 'polypeptide(L)'
;MKQFVVAMLIMALAISVVSGKEAKKVKNRFLSERVVVTCDKYPNVCDIKGSAGSDCCMKKCVNLSTDGSNCGKCGKKCSYGKICCQGKCVNPKSNQKHCGKCDNKCNAQSSCIYGMCSYA
;
A
#
# COMPACT_ATOMS: atom_id res chain seq x y z
N MET A 1 44.59 -57.95 26.14
CA MET A 1 43.78 -57.13 27.07
C MET A 1 44.21 -55.66 27.10
N LYS A 2 45.50 -55.32 27.21
CA LYS A 2 45.99 -53.92 27.21
C LYS A 2 45.63 -53.12 25.93
N GLN A 3 45.66 -53.74 24.74
CA GLN A 3 45.27 -53.07 23.47
C GLN A 3 43.79 -52.62 23.42
N PHE A 4 42.88 -53.41 24.01
CA PHE A 4 41.45 -53.11 24.01
C PHE A 4 41.09 -51.95 24.94
N VAL A 5 41.80 -51.80 26.06
CA VAL A 5 41.62 -50.69 27.00
C VAL A 5 42.13 -49.38 26.39
N VAL A 6 43.24 -49.43 25.64
CA VAL A 6 43.77 -48.26 24.91
C VAL A 6 42.75 -47.80 23.87
N ALA A 7 42.17 -48.71 23.07
CA ALA A 7 41.15 -48.39 22.05
C ALA A 7 39.88 -47.71 22.63
N MET A 8 39.44 -48.14 23.82
CA MET A 8 38.28 -47.55 24.51
C MET A 8 38.55 -46.12 25.00
N LEU A 9 39.78 -45.82 25.45
CA LEU A 9 40.18 -44.47 25.87
C LEU A 9 40.29 -43.48 24.70
N ILE A 10 40.77 -43.92 23.53
CA ILE A 10 40.88 -43.04 22.34
C ILE A 10 39.49 -42.67 21.81
N MET A 11 38.54 -43.60 21.85
CA MET A 11 37.15 -43.34 21.46
C MET A 11 36.45 -42.40 22.46
N ALA A 12 36.74 -42.50 23.76
CA ALA A 12 36.22 -41.59 24.77
C ALA A 12 36.78 -40.15 24.62
N LEU A 13 38.05 -40.00 24.23
CA LEU A 13 38.66 -38.69 23.98
C LEU A 13 38.16 -38.03 22.68
N ALA A 14 37.73 -38.83 21.69
CA ALA A 14 37.18 -38.32 20.43
C ALA A 14 35.74 -37.77 20.59
N ILE A 15 35.00 -38.13 21.64
CA ILE A 15 33.64 -37.63 21.89
C ILE A 15 33.65 -36.18 22.41
N SER A 16 34.77 -35.71 22.98
CA SER A 16 34.89 -34.39 23.61
C SER A 16 35.11 -33.22 22.63
N VAL A 17 35.38 -33.49 21.34
CA VAL A 17 35.84 -32.44 20.39
C VAL A 17 34.73 -31.82 19.54
N VAL A 18 33.48 -32.29 19.63
CA VAL A 18 32.32 -31.65 18.98
C VAL A 18 31.71 -30.62 19.92
N SER A 19 32.53 -29.67 20.38
CA SER A 19 32.02 -28.46 21.01
C SER A 19 31.57 -27.52 19.89
N GLY A 20 30.25 -27.41 19.74
CA GLY A 20 29.59 -26.68 18.67
C GLY A 20 30.12 -25.26 18.54
N LYS A 21 30.61 -24.92 17.35
CA LYS A 21 30.76 -23.53 16.92
C LYS A 21 29.35 -22.98 16.77
N GLU A 22 28.82 -22.35 17.81
CA GLU A 22 27.71 -21.39 17.69
C GLU A 22 28.19 -20.29 16.73
N ALA A 23 27.90 -20.47 15.44
CA ALA A 23 27.96 -19.39 14.48
C ALA A 23 26.98 -18.33 14.99
N LYS A 24 27.51 -17.30 15.65
CA LYS A 24 26.75 -16.09 15.96
C LYS A 24 26.23 -15.55 14.63
N LYS A 25 25.01 -15.95 14.31
CA LYS A 25 24.24 -15.45 13.18
C LYS A 25 24.24 -13.95 13.35
N VAL A 26 25.02 -13.24 12.52
CA VAL A 26 24.87 -11.81 12.32
C VAL A 26 23.41 -11.66 11.91
N LYS A 27 22.57 -11.29 12.87
CA LYS A 27 21.18 -10.94 12.61
C LYS A 27 21.28 -9.60 11.87
N ASN A 28 21.57 -9.65 10.57
CA ASN A 28 21.07 -8.61 9.69
C ASN A 28 19.61 -8.48 10.09
N ARG A 29 19.20 -7.31 10.56
CA ARG A 29 17.84 -6.99 11.05
C ARG A 29 16.77 -7.09 9.94
N PHE A 30 17.03 -7.91 8.93
CA PHE A 30 16.15 -8.37 7.90
C PHE A 30 15.53 -9.69 8.38
N LEU A 31 14.23 -9.65 8.70
CA LEU A 31 13.34 -10.80 9.00
C LEU A 31 13.34 -11.33 10.46
N SER A 32 12.75 -10.56 11.41
CA SER A 32 12.13 -11.18 12.61
C SER A 32 11.08 -10.31 13.34
N GLU A 33 10.52 -9.30 12.70
CA GLU A 33 9.22 -8.72 13.08
C GLU A 33 8.61 -8.25 11.76
N ARG A 34 7.35 -8.61 11.47
CA ARG A 34 6.67 -8.11 10.27
C ARG A 34 6.50 -6.60 10.47
N VAL A 35 7.48 -5.81 10.04
CA VAL A 35 7.33 -4.35 9.97
C VAL A 35 6.31 -4.10 8.88
N VAL A 36 5.04 -4.00 9.27
CA VAL A 36 3.98 -3.63 8.34
C VAL A 36 4.25 -2.18 7.96
N VAL A 37 4.73 -1.98 6.73
CA VAL A 37 4.96 -0.64 6.18
C VAL A 37 3.59 -0.11 5.76
N THR A 38 2.98 0.66 6.65
CA THR A 38 1.69 1.32 6.41
C THR A 38 1.87 2.83 6.37
N CYS A 39 1.02 3.52 5.63
CA CYS A 39 1.16 4.96 5.42
C CYS A 39 0.91 5.80 6.68
N ASP A 40 0.24 5.24 7.71
CA ASP A 40 0.03 5.90 9.00
C ASP A 40 1.35 6.04 9.79
N LYS A 41 2.32 5.15 9.53
CA LYS A 41 3.64 5.20 10.15
C LYS A 41 4.73 5.72 9.19
N TYR A 42 4.55 5.49 7.89
CA TYR A 42 5.50 5.85 6.84
C TYR A 42 4.76 6.57 5.69
N PRO A 43 4.44 7.87 5.83
CA PRO A 43 3.60 8.59 4.85
C PRO A 43 4.18 8.60 3.44
N ASN A 44 5.52 8.66 3.33
CA ASN A 44 6.25 8.70 2.06
C ASN A 44 6.00 7.46 1.17
N VAL A 45 5.41 6.38 1.70
CA VAL A 45 5.01 5.21 0.91
C VAL A 45 3.93 5.56 -0.14
N CYS A 46 3.13 6.60 0.11
CA CYS A 46 2.09 7.05 -0.82
C CYS A 46 2.63 7.89 -1.99
N ASP A 47 3.84 8.44 -1.86
CA ASP A 47 4.47 9.25 -2.92
C ASP A 47 5.22 8.41 -3.95
N ILE A 48 5.34 7.10 -3.70
CA ILE A 48 5.99 6.16 -4.62
C ILE A 48 5.16 6.05 -5.91
N LYS A 49 5.83 6.09 -7.06
CA LYS A 49 5.19 5.86 -8.36
C LYS A 49 4.50 4.49 -8.37
N GLY A 50 3.21 4.48 -8.66
CA GLY A 50 2.37 3.27 -8.66
C GLY A 50 1.49 3.10 -7.41
N SER A 51 1.69 3.91 -6.38
CA SER A 51 0.72 4.02 -5.27
C SER A 51 -0.61 4.56 -5.79
N ALA A 52 -1.73 4.13 -5.19
CA ALA A 52 -3.08 4.51 -5.60
C ALA A 52 -3.42 6.00 -5.36
N GLY A 53 -2.55 6.73 -4.65
CA GLY A 53 -2.57 8.17 -4.48
C GLY A 53 -1.62 8.59 -3.36
N SER A 54 -1.50 9.91 -3.16
CA SER A 54 -0.59 10.52 -2.19
C SER A 54 -1.14 10.59 -0.76
N ASP A 55 -2.44 10.34 -0.58
CA ASP A 55 -3.09 10.55 0.71
C ASP A 55 -3.22 9.25 1.50
N CYS A 56 -2.91 9.29 2.79
CA CYS A 56 -3.07 8.13 3.66
C CYS A 56 -4.47 8.09 4.29
N CYS A 57 -5.25 7.06 3.96
CA CYS A 57 -6.55 6.77 4.58
C CYS A 57 -6.61 5.33 5.08
N MET A 58 -6.89 5.14 6.37
CA MET A 58 -7.06 3.82 6.98
C MET A 58 -5.90 2.86 6.64
N LYS A 59 -4.66 3.34 6.76
CA LYS A 59 -3.41 2.61 6.45
C LYS A 59 -3.19 2.27 4.97
N LYS A 60 -4.02 2.82 4.07
CA LYS A 60 -3.93 2.65 2.62
C LYS A 60 -3.67 4.00 1.94
N CYS A 61 -2.88 3.97 0.89
CA CYS A 61 -2.73 5.13 0.02
C CYS A 61 -3.94 5.24 -0.90
N VAL A 62 -4.54 6.43 -0.97
CA VAL A 62 -5.68 6.76 -1.83
C VAL A 62 -5.45 8.15 -2.42
N ASN A 63 -6.24 8.51 -3.42
CA ASN A 63 -6.21 9.85 -3.97
C ASN A 63 -7.50 10.58 -3.58
N LEU A 64 -7.43 11.53 -2.65
CA LEU A 64 -8.61 12.26 -2.19
C LEU A 64 -9.28 13.08 -3.31
N SER A 65 -8.58 13.32 -4.42
CA SER A 65 -9.09 14.11 -5.54
C SER A 65 -9.93 13.32 -6.53
N THR A 66 -9.76 11.99 -6.57
CA THR A 66 -10.40 11.12 -7.58
C THR A 66 -11.10 9.90 -6.98
N ASP A 67 -10.77 9.50 -5.76
CA ASP A 67 -11.40 8.35 -5.11
C ASP A 67 -12.82 8.71 -4.63
N GLY A 68 -13.82 8.09 -5.24
CA GLY A 68 -15.23 8.24 -4.90
C GLY A 68 -15.61 7.81 -3.47
N SER A 69 -14.78 7.00 -2.81
CA SER A 69 -14.98 6.55 -1.42
C SER A 69 -14.28 7.45 -0.40
N ASN A 70 -13.34 8.29 -0.84
CA ASN A 70 -12.51 9.14 0.01
C ASN A 70 -12.46 10.59 -0.51
N CYS A 71 -13.57 11.11 -1.05
CA CYS A 71 -13.55 12.33 -1.83
C CYS A 71 -13.37 13.60 -0.99
N GLY A 72 -12.18 14.18 -1.06
CA GLY A 72 -11.75 15.38 -0.32
C GLY A 72 -11.45 15.15 1.16
N LYS A 73 -11.77 13.97 1.70
CA LYS A 73 -11.33 13.50 3.03
C LYS A 73 -11.57 11.99 3.14
N CYS A 74 -10.80 11.32 3.99
CA CYS A 74 -10.94 9.88 4.23
C CYS A 74 -12.38 9.51 4.66
N GLY A 75 -12.90 8.43 4.09
CA GLY A 75 -14.24 7.90 4.37
C GLY A 75 -15.41 8.73 3.82
N LYS A 76 -15.16 9.88 3.16
CA LYS A 76 -16.23 10.65 2.53
C LYS A 76 -16.59 10.06 1.18
N LYS A 77 -17.55 9.14 1.20
CA LYS A 77 -18.12 8.57 -0.02
C LYS A 77 -19.07 9.56 -0.71
N CYS A 78 -18.96 9.65 -2.03
CA CYS A 78 -19.93 10.41 -2.83
C CYS A 78 -21.29 9.70 -2.88
N SER A 79 -22.38 10.48 -2.84
CA SER A 79 -23.74 9.96 -3.02
C SER A 79 -23.91 9.27 -4.37
N TYR A 80 -24.92 8.40 -4.47
CA TYR A 80 -25.20 7.66 -5.70
C TYR A 80 -25.27 8.59 -6.93
N GLY A 81 -24.63 8.16 -8.02
CA GLY A 81 -24.57 8.90 -9.28
C GLY A 81 -23.61 10.08 -9.30
N LYS A 82 -22.88 10.38 -8.21
CA LYS A 82 -21.82 11.40 -8.19
C LYS A 82 -20.44 10.76 -8.28
N ILE A 83 -19.50 11.49 -8.88
CA ILE A 83 -18.09 11.12 -8.97
C ILE A 83 -17.23 12.10 -8.18
N CYS A 84 -16.03 11.69 -7.79
CA CYS A 84 -15.07 12.60 -7.16
C CYS A 84 -14.23 13.30 -8.23
N CYS A 85 -14.35 14.62 -8.31
CA CYS A 85 -13.50 15.45 -9.14
C CYS A 85 -12.88 16.54 -8.28
N GLN A 86 -11.55 16.60 -8.25
CA GLN A 86 -10.79 17.61 -7.51
C GLN A 86 -11.22 17.69 -6.02
N GLY A 87 -11.49 16.54 -5.41
CA GLY A 87 -11.88 16.44 -4.01
C GLY A 87 -13.34 16.82 -3.71
N LYS A 88 -14.15 17.02 -4.76
CA LYS A 88 -15.57 17.37 -4.65
C LYS A 88 -16.44 16.34 -5.34
N CYS A 89 -17.53 15.97 -4.68
CA CYS A 89 -18.53 15.09 -5.27
C CYS A 89 -19.41 15.90 -6.23
N VAL A 90 -19.32 15.58 -7.52
CA VAL A 90 -20.06 16.26 -8.59
C VAL A 90 -20.93 15.28 -9.35
N ASN A 91 -22.08 15.73 -9.84
CA ASN A 91 -22.93 14.90 -10.69
C ASN A 91 -22.48 15.05 -12.16
N PRO A 92 -21.86 14.02 -12.77
CA PRO A 92 -21.38 14.14 -14.14
C PRO A 92 -22.52 14.23 -15.16
N LYS A 93 -23.77 13.93 -14.77
CA LYS A 93 -24.90 13.99 -15.69
C LYS A 93 -25.41 15.40 -15.98
N SER A 94 -25.14 16.35 -15.07
CA SER A 94 -25.67 17.71 -15.15
C SER A 94 -24.64 18.80 -14.83
N ASN A 95 -23.45 18.45 -14.32
CA ASN A 95 -22.44 19.43 -14.01
C ASN A 95 -21.73 19.92 -15.29
N GLN A 96 -21.90 21.20 -15.60
CA GLN A 96 -21.33 21.86 -16.77
C GLN A 96 -19.80 21.76 -16.89
N LYS A 97 -19.08 21.70 -15.75
CA LYS A 97 -17.60 21.65 -15.71
C LYS A 97 -17.05 20.22 -15.70
N HIS A 98 -17.91 19.23 -15.44
CA HIS A 98 -17.53 17.83 -15.25
C HIS A 98 -18.51 16.89 -15.95
N CYS A 99 -18.90 17.22 -17.18
CA CYS A 99 -19.96 16.51 -17.89
C CYS A 99 -19.46 15.15 -18.39
N GLY A 100 -20.08 14.06 -17.96
CA GLY A 100 -19.68 12.68 -18.28
C GLY A 100 -18.41 12.19 -17.57
N LYS A 101 -17.42 13.07 -17.36
CA LYS A 101 -16.16 12.79 -16.64
C LYS A 101 -15.60 14.05 -15.97
N CYS A 102 -14.64 13.88 -15.07
CA CYS A 102 -13.92 15.01 -14.48
C CYS A 102 -13.27 15.89 -15.56
N ASP A 103 -13.23 17.19 -15.29
CA ASP A 103 -12.66 18.23 -16.14
C ASP A 103 -13.15 18.29 -17.60
N ASN A 104 -14.29 17.67 -17.90
CA ASN A 104 -14.94 17.81 -19.20
C ASN A 104 -15.97 18.95 -19.15
N LYS A 105 -15.48 20.16 -19.40
CA LYS A 105 -16.32 21.36 -19.45
C LYS A 105 -17.04 21.45 -20.80
N CYS A 106 -18.36 21.65 -20.77
CA CYS A 106 -19.14 22.01 -21.95
C CYS A 106 -18.99 23.52 -22.26
N ASN A 107 -19.09 23.88 -23.54
CA ASN A 107 -19.06 25.27 -24.01
C ASN A 107 -20.13 26.13 -23.32
N ALA A 108 -19.94 27.45 -23.29
CA ALA A 108 -20.87 28.36 -22.61
C ALA A 108 -22.30 28.29 -23.16
N GLN A 109 -22.46 27.87 -24.42
CA GLN A 109 -23.75 27.74 -25.10
C GLN A 109 -24.35 26.33 -25.02
N SER A 110 -23.57 25.32 -24.63
CA SER A 110 -24.07 23.95 -24.49
C SER A 110 -24.45 23.63 -23.05
N SER A 111 -25.45 22.77 -22.86
CA SER A 111 -25.83 22.27 -21.54
C SER A 111 -25.35 20.83 -21.35
N CYS A 112 -24.95 20.49 -20.11
CA CYS A 112 -24.71 19.10 -19.75
C CYS A 112 -26.03 18.38 -19.46
N ILE A 113 -26.42 17.44 -20.33
CA ILE A 113 -27.66 16.66 -20.19
C ILE A 113 -27.32 15.18 -20.33
N TYR A 114 -27.76 14.37 -19.35
CA TYR A 114 -27.48 12.93 -19.27
C TYR A 114 -25.99 12.54 -19.36
N GLY A 115 -25.08 13.48 -19.07
CA GLY A 115 -23.63 13.25 -19.13
C GLY A 115 -23.00 13.54 -20.49
N MET A 116 -23.74 14.21 -21.37
CA MET A 116 -23.28 14.64 -22.69
C MET A 116 -23.45 16.15 -22.83
N CYS A 117 -22.48 16.82 -23.47
CA CYS A 117 -22.64 18.22 -23.85
C CYS A 117 -23.60 18.27 -25.03
N SER A 118 -24.80 18.82 -24.81
CA SER A 118 -25.79 18.99 -25.87
C SER A 118 -25.33 20.08 -26.85
N TYR A 119 -25.51 19.83 -28.15
CA TYR A 119 -25.37 20.85 -29.18
C TYR A 119 -26.71 21.61 -29.24
N ALA A 120 -26.89 22.60 -28.38
CA ALA A 120 -27.94 23.59 -28.57
C ALA A 120 -27.45 24.66 -29.55
#